data_AF-A0A4Q7MLA5-F1
#
_entry.id   AF-A0A4Q7MLA5-F1
#
_cell.length_a   1.000
_cell.length_b   1.000
_cell.length_c   1.000
_cell.angle_alpha   90.00
_cell.angle_beta   90.00
_cell.angle_gamma   90.00
#
_symmetry.space_group_name_H-M   'P 1'
#
loop_
_entity.id
_entity.type
_entity.pdbx_description
1 polymer ?
#
loop_
_entity_poly.entity_id
_entity_poly.type
_entity_poly.pdbx_seq_one_letter_code
_entity_poly.pdbx_strand_id
1 'polypeptide(L)'
;MQRIMTSTALVFAGALLLSGCTAGGGGSSPSADPCETVQSEVRDISNGAQNALAAGGDPSEVQSTLEDYSVRVTELGETTSDEVSTELEALTGALDDAAEFAATLPSDPEAEVDSEAVAEHQTAIQDAATSASEACSAE
;
A
#
# COMPACT_ATOMS: atom_id res chain seq x y z
N MET A 1 11.21 -27.06 46.72
CA MET A 1 9.82 -27.33 46.29
C MET A 1 9.70 -26.94 44.83
N GLN A 2 9.64 -27.95 43.98
CA GLN A 2 9.55 -27.86 42.52
C GLN A 2 8.07 -27.64 42.17
N ARG A 3 7.73 -26.55 41.47
CA ARG A 3 6.36 -26.32 41.00
C ARG A 3 6.32 -26.50 39.49
N ILE A 4 5.35 -27.34 39.14
CA ILE A 4 5.09 -28.01 37.87
C ILE A 4 4.68 -27.01 36.78
N MET A 5 5.14 -27.30 35.57
CA MET A 5 4.77 -26.70 34.30
C MET A 5 3.26 -26.85 34.01
N THR A 6 2.66 -25.82 33.42
CA THR A 6 1.39 -25.98 32.69
C THR A 6 1.44 -25.16 31.40
N SER A 7 1.73 -25.85 30.30
CA SER A 7 1.59 -25.36 28.94
C SER A 7 0.11 -25.35 28.55
N THR A 8 -0.39 -24.25 27.99
CA THR A 8 -1.65 -24.21 27.24
C THR A 8 -1.38 -23.69 25.85
N ALA A 9 -1.15 -24.63 24.93
CA ALA A 9 -1.22 -24.41 23.50
C ALA A 9 -2.70 -24.32 23.11
N LEU A 10 -3.14 -23.17 22.61
CA LEU A 10 -4.43 -23.03 21.95
C LEU A 10 -4.22 -23.25 20.45
N VAL A 11 -4.42 -24.50 20.03
CA VAL A 11 -4.56 -24.88 18.62
C VAL A 11 -6.02 -24.67 18.26
N PHE A 12 -6.34 -23.59 17.56
CA PHE A 12 -7.62 -23.46 16.86
C PHE A 12 -7.45 -23.98 15.43
N ALA A 13 -7.63 -25.30 15.29
CA ALA A 13 -7.91 -25.93 14.02
C ALA A 13 -9.38 -25.67 13.66
N GLY A 14 -9.62 -24.64 12.85
CA GLY A 14 -10.92 -24.36 12.25
C GLY A 14 -10.99 -24.94 10.84
N ALA A 15 -11.21 -26.25 10.72
CA ALA A 15 -11.63 -26.87 9.46
C ALA A 15 -13.14 -26.64 9.29
N LEU A 16 -13.52 -25.67 8.45
CA LEU A 16 -14.87 -25.59 7.90
C LEU A 16 -14.83 -26.09 6.46
N LEU A 17 -15.55 -27.20 6.27
CA LEU A 17 -15.68 -27.99 5.07
C LEU A 17 -16.54 -27.29 4.01
N LEU A 18 -16.01 -27.32 2.78
CA LEU A 18 -16.69 -27.49 1.49
C LEU A 18 -18.22 -27.69 1.50
N SER A 19 -18.92 -26.88 0.71
CA SER A 19 -20.05 -27.34 -0.10
C SER A 19 -20.27 -26.47 -1.36
N GLY A 20 -19.98 -27.06 -2.54
CA GLY A 20 -20.34 -26.53 -3.88
C GLY A 20 -19.21 -26.65 -4.91
N CYS A 21 -18.79 -27.84 -5.35
CA CYS A 21 -19.35 -28.62 -6.47
C CYS A 21 -19.27 -27.95 -7.86
N THR A 22 -18.08 -27.93 -8.46
CA THR A 22 -17.93 -28.27 -9.88
C THR A 22 -16.70 -29.17 -10.02
N ALA A 23 -16.88 -30.27 -10.74
CA ALA A 23 -15.95 -31.36 -10.86
C ALA A 23 -15.02 -31.14 -12.07
N GLY A 24 -13.72 -31.31 -11.87
CA GLY A 24 -12.80 -31.55 -12.98
C GLY A 24 -11.41 -30.96 -12.80
N GLY A 25 -10.48 -31.79 -12.31
CA GLY A 25 -9.09 -31.87 -12.81
C GLY A 25 -8.19 -30.63 -12.78
N GLY A 26 -7.09 -30.75 -12.02
CA GLY A 26 -5.91 -29.91 -12.18
C GLY A 26 -5.47 -29.31 -10.86
N GLY A 27 -4.48 -29.93 -10.22
CA GLY A 27 -3.71 -29.25 -9.18
C GLY A 27 -2.92 -28.12 -9.82
N SER A 28 -3.50 -26.94 -9.84
CA SER A 28 -2.76 -25.69 -9.94
C SER A 28 -2.67 -25.14 -8.53
N SER A 29 -1.46 -24.90 -8.02
CA SER A 29 -1.32 -23.91 -6.94
C SER A 29 -2.06 -22.65 -7.37
N PRO A 30 -2.80 -21.98 -6.48
CA PRO A 30 -3.35 -20.68 -6.82
C PRO A 30 -2.16 -19.80 -7.20
N SER A 31 -2.04 -19.43 -8.48
CA SER A 31 -1.32 -18.22 -8.83
C SER A 31 -2.00 -17.13 -8.00
N ALA A 32 -1.25 -16.48 -7.11
CA ALA A 32 -1.80 -15.36 -6.35
C ALA A 32 -2.42 -14.39 -7.35
N ASP A 33 -3.66 -13.99 -7.09
CA ASP A 33 -4.36 -13.04 -7.94
C ASP A 33 -3.50 -11.76 -7.99
N PRO A 34 -3.06 -11.30 -9.17
CA PRO A 34 -2.22 -10.11 -9.26
C PRO A 34 -2.89 -8.91 -8.58
N CYS A 35 -4.23 -8.84 -8.60
CA CYS A 35 -4.96 -7.77 -7.94
C CYS A 35 -5.01 -7.87 -6.41
N GLU A 36 -4.89 -9.06 -5.82
CA GLU A 36 -4.73 -9.18 -4.36
C GLU A 36 -3.39 -8.58 -3.93
N THR A 37 -2.34 -8.78 -4.72
CA THR A 37 -1.01 -8.20 -4.47
C THR A 37 -1.05 -6.69 -4.64
N VAL A 38 -1.63 -6.19 -5.74
CA VAL A 38 -1.78 -4.75 -5.99
C VAL A 38 -2.54 -4.07 -4.87
N GLN A 39 -3.70 -4.59 -4.46
CA GLN A 39 -4.50 -3.99 -3.39
C GLN A 39 -3.74 -3.93 -2.07
N SER A 40 -2.99 -4.97 -1.71
CA SER A 40 -2.18 -4.98 -0.50
C SER A 40 -1.07 -3.93 -0.57
N GLU A 41 -0.32 -3.90 -1.67
CA GLU A 41 0.82 -3.00 -1.84
C GLU A 41 0.38 -1.53 -1.94
N VAL A 42 -0.66 -1.23 -2.73
CA VAL A 42 -1.25 0.10 -2.85
C VAL A 42 -1.72 0.61 -1.49
N ARG A 43 -2.36 -0.24 -0.69
CA ARG A 43 -2.80 0.12 0.66
C ARG A 43 -1.60 0.44 1.57
N ASP A 44 -0.58 -0.39 1.55
CA ASP A 44 0.60 -0.21 2.40
C ASP A 44 1.41 1.02 1.98
N ILE A 45 1.52 1.29 0.68
CA ILE A 45 2.15 2.48 0.11
C ILE A 45 1.36 3.74 0.46
N SER A 46 0.04 3.76 0.23
CA SER A 46 -0.81 4.91 0.56
C SER A 46 -0.75 5.25 2.05
N ASN A 47 -0.81 4.24 2.92
CA ASN A 47 -0.64 4.45 4.37
C ASN A 47 0.77 4.93 4.73
N GLY A 48 1.80 4.36 4.11
CA GLY A 48 3.18 4.76 4.32
C GLY A 48 3.43 6.22 3.94
N ALA A 49 2.97 6.63 2.76
CA ALA A 49 3.08 7.99 2.25
C ALA A 49 2.31 8.99 3.12
N GLN A 50 1.06 8.67 3.50
CA GLN A 50 0.28 9.51 4.42
C GLN A 50 0.98 9.68 5.77
N ASN A 51 1.56 8.61 6.32
CA ASN A 51 2.31 8.67 7.57
C ASN A 51 3.60 9.48 7.44
N ALA A 52 4.33 9.36 6.33
CA ALA A 52 5.55 10.14 6.07
C ALA A 52 5.24 11.64 6.02
N LEU A 53 4.20 12.02 5.27
CA LEU A 53 3.73 13.41 5.18
C LEU A 53 3.20 13.94 6.53
N ALA A 54 2.45 13.13 7.28
CA ALA A 54 1.88 13.54 8.57
C ALA A 54 2.92 13.65 9.69
N ALA A 55 3.90 12.74 9.73
CA ALA A 55 4.96 12.77 10.71
C ALA A 55 5.89 13.97 10.49
N GLY A 56 6.04 14.40 9.23
CA GLY A 56 7.06 15.34 8.82
C GLY A 56 8.46 14.79 9.12
N GLY A 57 9.41 15.68 9.37
CA GLY A 57 10.79 15.33 9.68
C GLY A 57 11.76 16.00 8.73
N ASP A 58 12.87 15.31 8.44
CA ASP A 58 13.82 15.80 7.46
C ASP A 58 13.18 15.76 6.05
N PRO A 59 13.08 16.91 5.34
CA PRO A 59 12.45 16.98 4.03
C PRO A 59 13.03 16.01 3.00
N SER A 60 14.35 15.75 3.07
CA SER A 60 15.02 14.84 2.12
C SER A 60 14.73 13.36 2.42
N GLU A 61 14.55 13.01 3.69
CA GLU A 61 14.10 11.66 4.08
C GLU A 61 12.65 11.41 3.65
N VAL A 62 11.77 12.41 3.80
CA VAL A 62 10.37 12.32 3.34
C VAL A 62 10.31 12.21 1.82
N GLN A 63 11.03 13.08 1.10
CA GLN A 63 11.15 13.02 -0.35
C GLN A 63 11.61 11.63 -0.82
N SER A 64 12.73 11.14 -0.31
CA SER A 64 13.29 9.83 -0.70
C SER A 64 12.31 8.69 -0.40
N THR A 65 11.55 8.76 0.70
CA THR A 65 10.55 7.75 1.05
C THR A 65 9.41 7.73 0.02
N LEU A 66 8.95 8.90 -0.44
CA LEU A 66 7.89 9.01 -1.43
C LEU A 66 8.36 8.56 -2.83
N GLU A 67 9.59 8.90 -3.22
CA GLU A 67 10.22 8.42 -4.46
C GLU A 67 10.36 6.88 -4.45
N ASP A 68 10.79 6.29 -3.33
CA ASP A 68 10.88 4.84 -3.18
C ASP A 68 9.50 4.15 -3.33
N TYR A 69 8.44 4.78 -2.82
CA TYR A 69 7.08 4.31 -3.02
C TYR A 69 6.64 4.43 -4.48
N SER A 70 6.94 5.55 -5.15
CA SER A 70 6.66 5.76 -6.57
C SER A 70 7.28 4.66 -7.46
N VAL A 71 8.55 4.32 -7.21
CA VAL A 71 9.23 3.21 -7.89
C VAL A 71 8.50 1.89 -7.68
N ARG A 72 8.09 1.58 -6.44
CA ARG A 72 7.34 0.34 -6.15
C ARG A 72 5.99 0.28 -6.86
N VAL A 73 5.27 1.40 -6.95
CA VAL A 73 4.00 1.46 -7.70
C VAL A 73 4.23 1.22 -9.19
N THR A 74 5.29 1.79 -9.75
CA THR A 74 5.69 1.56 -11.15
C THR A 74 5.98 0.07 -11.41
N GLU A 75 6.75 -0.58 -10.54
CA GLU A 75 7.07 -2.01 -10.65
C GLU A 75 5.82 -2.91 -10.58
N LEU A 76 4.78 -2.50 -9.82
CA LEU A 76 3.50 -3.22 -9.79
C LEU A 76 2.79 -3.15 -11.14
N GLY A 77 2.75 -1.97 -11.76
CA GLY A 77 2.08 -1.74 -13.05
C GLY A 77 2.63 -2.61 -14.18
N GLU A 78 3.93 -2.94 -14.15
CA GLU A 78 4.57 -3.80 -15.16
C GLU A 78 4.00 -5.24 -15.21
N THR A 79 3.28 -5.66 -14.16
CA THR A 79 2.76 -7.03 -14.00
C THR A 79 1.24 -7.13 -14.07
N THR A 80 0.54 -6.01 -14.25
CA THR A 80 -0.92 -5.92 -14.24
C THR A 80 -1.51 -5.73 -15.66
N SER A 81 -2.84 -5.65 -15.77
CA SER A 81 -3.50 -5.24 -17.01
C SER A 81 -3.24 -3.75 -17.30
N ASP A 82 -3.44 -3.33 -18.56
CA ASP A 82 -3.26 -1.94 -18.98
C ASP A 82 -4.19 -0.97 -18.21
N GLU A 83 -5.39 -1.43 -17.83
CA GLU A 83 -6.36 -0.63 -17.07
C GLU A 83 -5.86 -0.38 -15.64
N VAL A 84 -5.43 -1.44 -14.94
CA VAL A 84 -4.83 -1.31 -13.60
C VAL A 84 -3.52 -0.51 -13.66
N SER A 85 -2.68 -0.75 -14.68
CA SER A 85 -1.42 -0.03 -14.87
C SER A 85 -1.65 1.47 -15.04
N THR A 86 -2.69 1.89 -15.76
CA THR A 86 -3.03 3.31 -15.95
C THR A 86 -3.37 3.99 -14.63
N GLU A 87 -4.13 3.32 -13.77
CA GLU A 87 -4.47 3.87 -12.44
C GLU A 87 -3.26 3.86 -11.48
N LEU A 88 -2.37 2.86 -11.60
CA LEU A 88 -1.10 2.85 -10.87
C LEU A 88 -0.14 3.97 -11.33
N GLU A 89 -0.15 4.34 -12.61
CA GLU A 89 0.57 5.51 -13.11
C GLU A 89 0.03 6.81 -12.48
N ALA A 90 -1.28 6.93 -12.28
CA ALA A 90 -1.85 8.08 -11.58
C ALA A 90 -1.41 8.15 -10.11
N LEU A 91 -1.32 7.01 -9.42
CA LEU A 91 -0.77 6.94 -8.06
C LEU A 91 0.72 7.29 -8.03
N THR A 92 1.49 6.83 -9.01
CA THR A 92 2.91 7.18 -9.19
C THR A 92 3.07 8.69 -9.31
N GLY A 93 2.28 9.34 -10.17
CA GLY A 93 2.29 10.79 -10.32
C GLY A 93 1.96 11.54 -9.03
N ALA A 94 0.96 11.08 -8.26
CA ALA A 94 0.61 11.70 -6.98
C ALA A 94 1.74 11.57 -5.93
N LEU A 95 2.48 10.46 -5.95
CA LEU A 95 3.65 10.25 -5.07
C LEU A 95 4.83 11.15 -5.48
N ASP A 96 5.09 11.27 -6.78
CA ASP A 96 6.14 12.15 -7.31
C ASP A 96 5.84 13.62 -6.97
N ASP A 97 4.60 14.08 -7.20
CA ASP A 97 4.19 15.45 -6.84
C ASP A 97 4.34 15.71 -5.34
N ALA A 98 4.02 14.73 -4.49
CA ALA A 98 4.22 14.83 -3.05
C ALA A 98 5.70 14.84 -2.66
N ALA A 99 6.56 14.11 -3.38
CA ALA A 99 8.00 14.12 -3.18
C ALA A 99 8.61 15.47 -3.57
N GLU A 100 8.18 16.04 -4.70
CA GLU A 100 8.56 17.39 -5.12
C GLU A 100 8.14 18.43 -4.09
N PHE A 101 6.92 18.33 -3.56
CA PHE A 101 6.47 19.16 -2.45
C PHE A 101 7.33 18.99 -1.21
N ALA A 102 7.63 17.75 -0.80
CA ALA A 102 8.49 17.47 0.35
C ALA A 102 9.86 18.14 0.19
N ALA A 103 10.43 18.16 -1.01
CA ALA A 103 11.70 18.84 -1.30
C ALA A 103 11.66 20.36 -1.08
N THR A 104 10.47 20.97 -1.08
CA THR A 104 10.28 22.40 -0.80
C THR A 104 10.09 22.74 0.67
N LEU A 105 9.87 21.73 1.53
CA LEU A 105 9.61 21.93 2.95
C LEU A 105 10.84 22.50 3.67
N PRO A 106 10.63 23.34 4.69
CA PRO A 106 11.74 23.83 5.50
C PRO A 106 12.36 22.69 6.31
N SER A 107 13.69 22.66 6.37
CA SER A 107 14.44 21.71 7.22
C SER A 107 14.48 22.12 8.69
N ASP A 108 14.05 23.34 9.01
CA ASP A 108 13.96 23.82 10.39
C ASP A 108 12.65 23.30 11.02
N PRO A 109 12.71 22.48 12.09
CA PRO A 109 11.51 21.92 12.72
C PRO A 109 10.63 22.97 13.41
N GLU A 110 11.11 24.20 13.60
CA GLU A 110 10.32 25.31 14.15
C GLU A 110 9.65 26.16 13.05
N ALA A 111 9.98 25.93 11.78
CA ALA A 111 9.37 26.66 10.67
C ALA A 111 7.92 26.24 10.46
N GLU A 112 7.08 27.20 10.06
CA GLU A 112 5.70 26.93 9.68
C GLU A 112 5.66 26.09 8.40
N VAL A 113 4.93 24.97 8.46
CA VAL A 113 4.59 24.11 7.32
C VAL A 113 3.16 24.42 6.90
N ASP A 114 2.93 24.47 5.59
CA ASP A 114 1.60 24.62 5.01
C ASP A 114 0.80 23.33 5.21
N SER A 115 -0.04 23.30 6.25
CA SER A 115 -0.82 22.12 6.61
C SER A 115 -1.90 21.78 5.58
N GLU A 116 -2.44 22.80 4.90
CA GLU A 116 -3.41 22.62 3.82
C GLU A 116 -2.77 21.97 2.61
N ALA A 117 -1.56 22.39 2.22
CA ALA A 117 -0.80 21.75 1.14
C ALA A 117 -0.46 20.29 1.47
N VAL A 118 -0.02 19.99 2.70
CA VAL A 118 0.20 18.61 3.15
C VAL A 118 -1.07 17.76 2.98
N ALA A 119 -2.22 18.29 3.42
CA ALA A 119 -3.50 17.59 3.31
C ALA A 119 -3.95 17.39 1.86
N GLU A 120 -3.66 18.33 0.96
CA GLU A 120 -3.94 18.21 -0.48
C GLU A 120 -3.17 17.04 -1.09
N HIS A 121 -1.86 16.94 -0.82
CA HIS A 121 -1.05 15.81 -1.30
C HIS A 121 -1.49 14.47 -0.69
N GLN A 122 -1.84 14.43 0.59
CA GLN A 122 -2.39 13.22 1.22
C GLN A 122 -3.71 12.77 0.57
N THR A 123 -4.58 13.72 0.23
CA THR A 123 -5.86 13.44 -0.44
C THR A 123 -5.61 12.92 -1.85
N ALA A 124 -4.72 13.55 -2.62
CA ALA A 124 -4.38 13.11 -3.97
C ALA A 124 -3.84 11.66 -3.99
N ILE A 125 -2.95 11.32 -3.06
CA ILE A 125 -2.43 9.95 -2.90
C ILE A 125 -3.56 8.97 -2.53
N GLN A 126 -4.45 9.34 -1.61
CA GLN A 126 -5.57 8.49 -1.20
C GLN A 126 -6.56 8.24 -2.34
N ASP A 127 -6.91 9.28 -3.09
CA ASP A 127 -7.83 9.19 -4.22
C ASP A 127 -7.25 8.29 -5.31
N ALA A 128 -5.99 8.49 -5.70
CA ALA A 128 -5.33 7.67 -6.71
C ALA A 128 -5.17 6.20 -6.25
N ALA A 129 -4.83 5.97 -4.98
CA ALA A 129 -4.76 4.62 -4.42
C ALA A 129 -6.14 3.92 -4.41
N THR A 130 -7.21 4.68 -4.17
CA THR A 130 -8.58 4.18 -4.25
C THR A 130 -8.92 3.78 -5.69
N SER A 131 -8.64 4.64 -6.67
CA SER A 131 -8.88 4.35 -8.08
C SER A 131 -8.14 3.11 -8.57
N ALA A 132 -6.85 2.95 -8.21
CA ALA A 132 -6.09 1.74 -8.52
C ALA A 132 -6.69 0.47 -7.89
N SER A 133 -7.19 0.56 -6.65
CA SER A 133 -7.85 -0.55 -5.96
C SER A 133 -9.21 -0.90 -6.59
N GLU A 134 -9.95 0.11 -7.04
CA GLU A 134 -11.24 -0.05 -7.73
C GLU A 134 -11.09 -0.67 -9.11
N ALA A 135 -10.07 -0.28 -9.88
CA ALA A 135 -9.75 -0.91 -11.17
C ALA A 135 -9.50 -2.42 -11.00
N CYS A 136 -8.74 -2.80 -9.96
CA CYS A 136 -8.51 -4.19 -9.61
C CYS A 136 -9.77 -4.96 -9.16
N SER A 137 -10.79 -4.26 -8.69
CA SER A 137 -12.07 -4.88 -8.27
C SER A 137 -13.06 -5.00 -9.44
N ALA A 138 -12.77 -4.34 -10.56
CA ALA A 138 -13.61 -4.33 -11.76
C ALA A 138 -13.18 -5.35 -12.83
N GLU A 139 -12.02 -6.00 -12.66
CA GLU A 139 -11.50 -7.07 -13.54
C GLU A 139 -12.35 -8.36 -13.56
#